data_AF-A0A397S6G9-F1
#
_entry.id   AF-A0A397S6G9-F1
#
_cell.length_a   1.000
_cell.length_b   1.000
_cell.length_c   1.000
_cell.angle_alpha   90.00
_cell.angle_beta   90.00
_cell.angle_gamma   90.00
#
_symmetry.space_group_name_H-M   'P 1'
#
loop_
_entity.id
_entity.type
_entity.pdbx_description
1 polymer ?
#
loop_
_entity_poly.entity_id
_entity_poly.type
_entity_poly.pdbx_seq_one_letter_code
_entity_poly.pdbx_strand_id
1 'polypeptide(L)'
;MNIPKEREILVDFPKGYTLYQHNKEYKDNAKPRHDRYLYGAHRFRSPKEFEPHLFWLVSGQVEACKCIYCSTSSKGSNDGKRKKSTLNNRSTKKIKSEPEENEMEVENTNKPKFAKTLYRRGEVVMINLNKTGKDHHIELIRSALDENDISILYWPGVILETTKVPITNNMSDDTASANSDGYGIIYKAYYKIHLLELSEVIQVDRKALLPWLAFKKEIAENFIYDEELEPNIKAYIRAINRVNKISNTYTPLHSYKHKEADDHLENIKDPLERKRLKEMENYSHYEAILLGTEMIYINDYVRLISINADAMSDDSEKEPEYLLISSIYKHTTKGIQFTGDGLLRGRLLNEHSYRRSLSDYEWITINNSNTEFTINLQDIAGRFYILFPNLTEKINCNISKRLDERFAILEVNDYS
;
A
#
# COMPACT_ATOMS: atom_id res chain seq x y z
N MET A 1 -22.78 -16.32 18.81
CA MET A 1 -22.70 -16.01 20.26
C MET A 1 -23.54 -14.78 20.51
N ASN A 2 -24.48 -14.82 21.46
CA ASN A 2 -25.25 -13.64 21.87
C ASN A 2 -24.47 -12.92 22.98
N ILE A 3 -23.83 -11.80 22.65
CA ILE A 3 -23.14 -10.96 23.64
C ILE A 3 -24.21 -10.08 24.30
N PRO A 4 -24.31 -10.02 25.64
CA PRO A 4 -25.21 -9.08 26.30
C PRO A 4 -24.88 -7.64 25.88
N LYS A 5 -25.89 -6.82 25.56
CA LYS A 5 -25.72 -5.44 25.03
C LYS A 5 -24.77 -4.57 25.85
N GLU A 6 -24.72 -4.77 27.16
CA GLU A 6 -23.84 -4.05 28.10
C GLU A 6 -22.36 -4.45 28.01
N ARG A 7 -22.05 -5.52 27.28
CA ARG A 7 -20.70 -6.06 27.05
C ARG A 7 -20.26 -5.94 25.58
N GLU A 8 -21.06 -5.32 24.74
CA GLU A 8 -20.68 -5.03 23.36
C GLU A 8 -19.64 -3.90 23.38
N ILE A 9 -18.42 -4.24 23.00
CA ILE A 9 -17.33 -3.29 22.85
C ILE A 9 -16.97 -3.18 21.37
N LEU A 10 -16.67 -1.96 20.95
CA LEU A 10 -16.08 -1.74 19.63
C LEU A 10 -14.66 -2.32 19.65
N VAL A 11 -14.47 -3.43 18.95
CA VAL A 11 -13.20 -4.18 18.95
C VAL A 11 -12.09 -3.39 18.25
N ASP A 12 -12.44 -2.61 17.23
CA ASP A 12 -11.55 -1.69 16.54
C ASP A 12 -12.36 -0.53 15.92
N PHE A 13 -11.72 0.61 15.68
CA PHE A 13 -12.36 1.69 14.95
C PHE A 13 -12.58 1.31 13.47
N PRO A 14 -13.62 1.84 12.82
CA PRO A 14 -13.82 1.61 11.39
C PRO A 14 -12.58 2.01 10.57
N LYS A 15 -12.40 1.35 9.42
CA LYS A 15 -11.29 1.64 8.51
C LYS A 15 -11.24 3.14 8.19
N GLY A 16 -10.06 3.75 8.36
CA GLY A 16 -9.84 5.17 8.15
C GLY A 16 -10.10 6.06 9.37
N TYR A 17 -10.32 5.48 10.56
CA TYR A 17 -10.45 6.22 11.80
C TYR A 17 -9.32 5.91 12.77
N THR A 18 -8.73 6.95 13.37
CA THR A 18 -7.59 6.84 14.30
C THR A 18 -7.82 7.74 15.52
N LEU A 19 -7.61 7.20 16.71
CA LEU A 19 -7.76 7.94 17.97
C LEU A 19 -6.44 8.61 18.37
N TYR A 20 -6.47 9.91 18.58
CA TYR A 20 -5.34 10.72 19.03
C TYR A 20 -5.63 11.29 20.41
N GLN A 21 -4.58 11.49 21.20
CA GLN A 21 -4.64 12.24 22.45
C GLN A 21 -3.82 13.52 22.32
N HIS A 22 -4.49 14.67 22.42
CA HIS A 22 -3.84 15.97 22.44
C HIS A 22 -3.60 16.38 23.89
N ASN A 23 -2.33 16.48 24.26
CA ASN A 23 -1.90 16.91 25.56
C ASN A 23 -1.67 18.42 25.53
N LYS A 24 -2.42 19.18 26.32
CA LYS A 24 -2.22 20.62 26.47
C LYS A 24 -1.64 20.92 27.85
N GLU A 25 -0.40 21.37 27.86
CA GLU A 25 0.29 21.86 29.04
C GLU A 25 0.06 23.36 29.20
N TYR A 26 -0.15 23.81 30.42
CA TYR A 26 -0.37 25.21 30.75
C TYR A 26 0.80 25.73 31.58
N LYS A 27 1.30 26.92 31.24
CA LYS A 27 2.47 27.53 31.89
C LYS A 27 2.24 27.88 33.38
N ASP A 28 0.99 27.99 33.82
CA ASP A 28 0.63 28.51 35.14
C ASP A 28 0.24 27.44 36.17
N ASN A 29 0.99 26.32 36.26
CA ASN A 29 0.73 25.22 37.20
C ASN A 29 -0.70 24.63 37.15
N ALA A 30 -1.45 24.88 36.08
CA ALA A 30 -2.77 24.29 35.89
C ALA A 30 -2.61 22.83 35.44
N LYS A 31 -3.53 21.96 35.91
CA LYS A 31 -3.50 20.53 35.56
C LYS A 31 -3.47 20.36 34.03
N PRO A 32 -2.57 19.52 33.49
CA PRO A 32 -2.54 19.25 32.06
C PRO A 32 -3.88 18.71 31.59
N ARG A 33 -4.34 19.21 30.43
CA ARG A 33 -5.60 18.74 29.82
C ARG A 33 -5.28 17.70 28.76
N HIS A 34 -5.91 16.54 28.86
CA HIS A 34 -5.83 15.47 27.88
C HIS A 34 -7.14 15.39 27.12
N ASP A 35 -7.16 15.87 25.88
CA ASP A 35 -8.32 15.75 25.01
C ASP A 35 -8.11 14.57 24.06
N ARG A 36 -9.13 13.71 23.91
CA ARG A 36 -9.09 12.62 22.93
C ARG A 36 -9.92 13.00 21.71
N TYR A 37 -9.37 12.74 20.54
CA TYR A 37 -10.01 13.03 19.25
C TYR A 37 -9.94 11.80 18.37
N LEU A 38 -11.07 11.39 17.82
CA LEU A 38 -11.12 10.38 16.77
C LEU A 38 -11.14 11.11 15.42
N TYR A 39 -10.07 10.94 14.65
CA TYR A 39 -9.92 11.50 13.32
C TYR A 39 -10.30 10.44 12.29
N GLY A 40 -10.97 10.87 11.21
CA GLY A 40 -11.38 10.06 10.07
C GLY A 40 -12.09 10.97 9.07
N ALA A 41 -13.31 10.64 8.64
CA ALA A 41 -14.11 11.54 7.79
C ALA A 41 -14.33 12.94 8.42
N HIS A 42 -14.39 12.99 9.76
CA HIS A 42 -14.44 14.21 10.55
C HIS A 42 -13.59 14.05 11.81
N ARG A 43 -13.33 15.16 12.52
CA ARG A 43 -12.68 15.15 13.84
C ARG A 43 -13.72 15.13 14.95
N PHE A 44 -13.98 13.95 15.50
CA PHE A 44 -14.89 13.74 16.64
C PHE A 44 -14.14 13.92 17.96
N ARG A 45 -14.68 14.70 18.88
CA ARG A 45 -14.07 15.04 20.18
C ARG A 45 -14.55 14.16 21.32
N SER A 46 -15.55 13.31 21.07
CA SER A 46 -16.06 12.35 22.04
C SER A 46 -16.73 11.16 21.35
N PRO A 47 -16.84 10.01 22.04
CA PRO A 47 -17.62 8.87 21.54
C PRO A 47 -19.06 9.25 21.18
N LYS A 48 -19.69 10.14 21.96
CA LYS A 48 -21.06 10.61 21.73
C LYS A 48 -21.23 11.36 20.40
N GLU A 49 -20.18 12.05 19.94
CA GLU A 49 -20.21 12.69 18.62
C GLU A 49 -20.05 11.67 17.49
N PHE A 50 -19.28 10.59 17.73
CA PHE A 50 -18.96 9.58 16.72
C PHE A 50 -20.03 8.50 16.56
N GLU A 51 -20.68 8.09 17.65
CA GLU A 51 -21.71 7.05 17.70
C GLU A 51 -22.74 7.11 16.55
N PRO A 52 -23.41 8.24 16.26
CA PRO A 52 -24.37 8.30 15.14
C PRO A 52 -23.72 8.10 13.77
N HIS A 53 -22.43 8.44 13.63
CA HIS A 53 -21.66 8.20 12.40
C HIS A 53 -21.25 6.74 12.29
N LEU A 54 -20.89 6.10 13.40
CA LEU A 54 -20.58 4.67 13.47
C LEU A 54 -21.78 3.81 13.08
N PHE A 55 -22.96 4.11 13.62
CA PHE A 55 -24.19 3.40 13.23
C PHE A 55 -24.48 3.53 11.73
N TRP A 56 -24.27 4.73 11.17
CA TRP A 56 -24.42 4.95 9.73
C TRP A 56 -23.45 4.09 8.91
N LEU A 57 -22.18 4.00 9.30
CA LEU A 57 -21.19 3.14 8.64
C LEU A 57 -21.57 1.65 8.70
N VAL A 58 -21.97 1.17 9.89
CA VAL A 58 -22.34 -0.24 10.10
C VAL A 58 -23.63 -0.60 9.35
N SER A 59 -24.55 0.36 9.18
CA SER A 59 -25.78 0.17 8.42
C SER A 59 -25.58 0.08 6.89
N GLY A 60 -24.34 0.20 6.40
CA GLY A 60 -24.07 0.22 4.95
C GLY A 60 -24.52 1.50 4.27
N GLN A 61 -24.61 2.60 5.02
CA GLN A 61 -24.93 3.94 4.51
C GLN A 61 -26.32 4.08 3.84
N VAL A 62 -27.27 3.22 4.22
CA VAL A 62 -28.62 3.16 3.61
C VAL A 62 -29.48 4.39 3.95
N GLU A 63 -29.32 4.96 5.14
CA GLU A 63 -29.99 6.21 5.56
C GLU A 63 -29.04 7.41 5.58
N ALA A 64 -29.57 8.63 5.65
CA ALA A 64 -28.76 9.84 5.84
C ALA A 64 -28.09 9.87 7.22
N CYS A 65 -26.81 10.25 7.26
CA CYS A 65 -26.04 10.30 8.51
C CYS A 65 -26.56 11.40 9.46
N LYS A 66 -26.83 11.02 10.71
CA LYS A 66 -27.37 11.89 11.77
C LYS A 66 -26.28 12.50 12.67
N CYS A 67 -25.00 12.36 12.31
CA CYS A 67 -23.92 12.93 13.13
C CYS A 67 -23.84 14.45 12.93
N ILE A 68 -23.34 15.14 13.96
CA ILE A 68 -23.27 16.61 14.00
C ILE A 68 -22.45 17.24 12.87
N TYR A 69 -21.63 16.46 12.16
CA TYR A 69 -20.77 16.94 11.07
C TYR A 69 -21.39 16.70 9.69
N CYS A 70 -22.04 15.55 9.48
CA CYS A 70 -22.73 15.24 8.22
C CYS A 70 -24.09 15.94 8.10
N SER A 71 -24.78 16.17 9.24
CA SER A 71 -26.06 16.89 9.24
C SER A 71 -25.89 18.40 9.00
N THR A 72 -24.68 18.94 9.20
CA THR A 72 -24.37 20.36 8.94
C THR A 72 -23.79 20.63 7.55
N SER A 73 -23.30 19.62 6.84
CA SER A 73 -22.68 19.77 5.52
C SER A 73 -23.67 19.77 4.35
N SER A 74 -24.97 19.56 4.61
CA SER A 74 -26.03 19.57 3.59
C SER A 74 -26.72 20.93 3.38
N LYS A 75 -26.22 22.03 3.95
CA LYS A 75 -26.71 23.39 3.66
C LYS A 75 -25.58 24.41 3.62
N GLY A 76 -25.08 24.69 2.42
CA GLY A 76 -24.43 25.97 2.13
C GLY A 76 -25.48 27.06 2.05
N SER A 77 -25.56 27.91 3.09
CA SER A 77 -26.18 29.24 3.02
C SER A 77 -25.86 30.01 4.29
N ASN A 78 -25.23 31.17 4.11
CA ASN A 78 -25.06 32.19 5.13
C ASN A 78 -26.38 32.45 5.86
N ASP A 79 -26.38 32.36 7.19
CA ASP A 79 -27.09 33.33 8.02
C ASP A 79 -26.57 33.30 9.45
N GLY A 80 -26.21 34.48 9.95
CA GLY A 80 -25.66 34.66 11.27
C GLY A 80 -26.66 34.26 12.36
N LYS A 81 -26.19 33.50 13.34
CA LYS A 81 -26.70 33.55 14.72
C LYS A 81 -25.61 33.12 15.69
N ARG A 82 -24.82 34.12 16.09
CA ARG A 82 -24.07 34.15 17.35
C ARG A 82 -25.00 33.71 18.50
N LYS A 83 -24.60 32.72 19.28
CA LYS A 83 -24.99 32.65 20.69
C LYS A 83 -23.81 33.10 21.56
N LYS A 84 -24.10 34.15 22.32
CA LYS A 84 -23.26 34.85 23.29
C LYS A 84 -22.78 33.93 24.42
N SER A 85 -21.52 34.09 24.79
CA SER A 85 -21.06 34.29 26.18
C SER A 85 -19.57 34.65 26.09
N THR A 86 -18.95 35.63 26.72
CA THR A 86 -19.30 36.77 27.59
C THR A 86 -17.99 37.58 27.58
N LEU A 87 -18.06 38.91 27.49
CA LEU A 87 -16.88 39.76 27.55
C LEU A 87 -16.13 39.54 28.87
N ASN A 88 -14.79 39.59 28.82
CA ASN A 88 -14.07 40.52 29.68
C ASN A 88 -12.79 41.00 29.01
N ASN A 89 -12.77 42.31 28.76
CA ASN A 89 -11.61 43.11 28.39
C ASN A 89 -10.64 43.18 29.58
N ARG A 90 -9.35 42.97 29.34
CA ARG A 90 -8.33 43.87 29.88
C ARG A 90 -7.04 43.84 29.05
N SER A 91 -6.66 45.06 28.74
CA SER A 91 -5.60 45.62 27.90
C SER A 91 -4.15 45.26 28.25
N THR A 92 -3.32 45.42 27.21
CA THR A 92 -1.89 45.85 27.18
C THR A 92 -0.78 44.91 27.65
N LYS A 93 0.09 44.47 26.71
CA LYS A 93 1.41 45.10 26.45
C LYS A 93 2.16 44.42 25.29
N LYS A 94 2.72 45.28 24.43
CA LYS A 94 3.76 45.03 23.42
C LYS A 94 5.02 44.48 24.11
N ILE A 95 5.54 43.34 23.66
CA ILE A 95 6.97 42.99 23.73
C ILE A 95 7.32 42.22 22.44
N LYS A 96 8.36 42.71 21.76
CA LYS A 96 9.05 42.07 20.63
C LYS A 96 9.87 40.90 21.15
N SER A 97 9.81 39.77 20.47
CA SER A 97 10.89 38.77 20.44
C SER A 97 10.65 37.83 19.25
N GLU A 98 11.60 37.79 18.32
CA GLU A 98 11.76 36.69 17.36
C GLU A 98 11.92 35.37 18.13
N PRO A 99 11.52 34.25 17.51
CA PRO A 99 12.42 33.11 17.54
C PRO A 99 12.56 32.41 16.18
N GLU A 100 13.76 31.89 16.02
CA GLU A 100 14.25 30.96 15.01
C GLU A 100 13.39 29.68 14.89
N GLU A 101 13.33 29.21 13.64
CA GLU A 101 13.28 27.82 13.16
C GLU A 101 12.63 26.73 14.03
N ASN A 102 11.51 26.21 13.53
CA ASN A 102 11.29 24.77 13.32
C ASN A 102 10.04 24.59 12.47
N GLU A 103 10.22 24.53 11.15
CA GLU A 103 9.20 24.06 10.21
C GLU A 103 9.00 22.56 10.42
N MET A 104 8.06 22.19 11.28
CA MET A 104 7.50 20.85 11.28
C MET A 104 6.56 20.76 10.08
N GLU A 105 7.03 20.11 9.02
CA GLU A 105 6.23 19.72 7.85
C GLU A 105 4.96 19.00 8.29
N VAL A 106 3.82 19.61 7.96
CA VAL A 106 2.50 19.03 8.17
C VAL A 106 2.26 18.05 7.02
N GLU A 107 2.62 16.78 7.21
CA GLU A 107 2.24 15.70 6.30
C GLU A 107 0.71 15.69 6.10
N ASN A 108 0.29 15.64 4.84
CA ASN A 108 -1.10 15.68 4.40
C ASN A 108 -1.80 14.34 4.74
N THR A 109 -2.45 14.29 5.91
CA THR A 109 -2.90 13.08 6.65
C THR A 109 -4.12 12.33 6.09
N ASN A 110 -4.57 12.58 4.86
CA ASN A 110 -5.84 12.06 4.34
C ASN A 110 -5.76 10.90 3.32
N LYS A 111 -4.62 10.21 3.18
CA LYS A 111 -4.49 9.05 2.26
C LYS A 111 -4.39 7.71 3.03
N PRO A 112 -5.02 6.62 2.54
CA PRO A 112 -5.04 5.33 3.22
C PRO A 112 -3.63 4.77 3.43
N LYS A 113 -3.26 4.51 4.69
CA LYS A 113 -2.03 3.77 5.06
C LYS A 113 -2.23 2.27 4.78
N PHE A 114 -1.80 1.79 3.62
CA PHE A 114 -1.75 0.35 3.35
C PHE A 114 -0.63 -0.29 4.17
N ALA A 115 -0.83 -1.53 4.64
CA ALA A 115 0.25 -2.32 5.22
C ALA A 115 1.25 -2.66 4.08
N LYS A 116 2.27 -1.80 3.93
CA LYS A 116 3.24 -1.78 2.81
C LYS A 116 3.95 -3.13 2.58
N THR A 117 3.89 -4.03 3.56
CA THR A 117 4.65 -5.29 3.65
C THR A 117 3.89 -6.53 3.18
N LEU A 118 2.58 -6.44 2.96
CA LEU A 118 1.73 -7.60 2.65
C LEU A 118 1.58 -7.81 1.14
N TYR A 119 1.26 -9.05 0.77
CA TYR A 119 0.76 -9.34 -0.56
C TYR A 119 -0.70 -8.86 -0.71
N ARG A 120 -1.11 -8.59 -1.94
CA ARG A 120 -2.34 -7.86 -2.25
C ARG A 120 -3.23 -8.65 -3.19
N ARG A 121 -4.55 -8.41 -3.10
CA ARG A 121 -5.53 -8.97 -4.04
C ARG A 121 -5.12 -8.62 -5.48
N GLY A 122 -5.13 -9.63 -6.35
CA GLY A 122 -4.75 -9.54 -7.76
C GLY A 122 -3.27 -9.76 -8.06
N GLU A 123 -2.41 -9.85 -7.04
CA GLU A 123 -1.02 -10.23 -7.26
C GLU A 123 -0.90 -11.70 -7.62
N VAL A 124 0.08 -12.00 -8.47
CA VAL A 124 0.53 -13.36 -8.73
C VAL A 124 1.74 -13.65 -7.85
N VAL A 125 1.67 -14.75 -7.13
CA VAL A 125 2.71 -15.25 -6.24
C VAL A 125 3.06 -16.69 -6.58
N MET A 126 4.22 -17.14 -6.13
CA MET A 126 4.63 -18.54 -6.19
C MET A 126 4.36 -19.19 -4.84
N ILE A 127 3.58 -20.27 -4.84
CA ILE A 127 3.12 -20.97 -3.64
C ILE A 127 3.93 -22.24 -3.46
N ASN A 128 4.61 -22.37 -2.33
CA ASN A 128 5.26 -23.61 -1.93
C ASN A 128 4.20 -24.68 -1.62
N LEU A 129 4.05 -25.65 -2.52
CA LEU A 129 3.03 -26.69 -2.42
C LEU A 129 3.20 -27.58 -1.17
N ASN A 130 4.43 -27.80 -0.69
CA ASN A 130 4.69 -28.53 0.56
C ASN A 130 4.17 -27.81 1.81
N LYS A 131 3.93 -26.49 1.75
CA LYS A 131 3.45 -25.69 2.89
C LYS A 131 1.95 -25.47 2.89
N THR A 132 1.22 -26.10 1.98
CA THR A 132 -0.23 -25.99 1.87
C THR A 132 -0.99 -26.92 2.82
N GLY A 133 -0.34 -27.99 3.31
CA GLY A 133 -0.95 -29.01 4.15
C GLY A 133 -1.93 -29.94 3.42
N LYS A 134 -1.87 -30.05 2.09
CA LYS A 134 -2.70 -30.96 1.31
C LYS A 134 -1.89 -32.13 0.72
N ASP A 135 -2.36 -33.36 0.92
CA ASP A 135 -1.64 -34.57 0.50
C ASP A 135 -1.47 -34.67 -1.01
N HIS A 136 -2.50 -34.30 -1.79
CA HIS A 136 -2.44 -34.34 -3.25
C HIS A 136 -1.37 -33.38 -3.82
N HIS A 137 -1.05 -32.30 -3.12
CA HIS A 137 0.07 -31.43 -3.52
C HIS A 137 1.44 -32.09 -3.33
N ILE A 138 1.59 -32.93 -2.31
CA ILE A 138 2.82 -33.71 -2.13
C ILE A 138 2.94 -34.76 -3.24
N GLU A 139 1.83 -35.37 -3.63
CA GLU A 139 1.77 -36.30 -4.76
C GLU A 139 2.15 -35.64 -6.08
N LEU A 140 1.62 -34.44 -6.36
CA LEU A 140 2.03 -33.62 -7.50
C LEU A 140 3.56 -33.48 -7.52
N ILE A 141 4.16 -32.98 -6.43
CA ILE A 141 5.61 -32.76 -6.35
C ILE A 141 6.39 -34.04 -6.67
N ARG A 142 5.97 -35.19 -6.12
CA ARG A 142 6.64 -36.48 -6.36
C ARG A 142 6.56 -36.90 -7.82
N SER A 143 5.37 -36.83 -8.43
CA SER A 143 5.17 -37.23 -9.83
C SER A 143 6.04 -36.44 -10.82
N ALA A 144 6.39 -35.19 -10.51
CA ALA A 144 7.22 -34.38 -11.40
C ALA A 144 8.74 -34.61 -11.27
N LEU A 145 9.20 -35.12 -10.11
CA LEU A 145 10.62 -35.36 -9.85
C LEU A 145 11.18 -36.54 -10.64
N ASP A 146 10.32 -37.48 -11.03
CA ASP A 146 10.75 -38.75 -11.59
C ASP A 146 10.92 -38.73 -13.13
N GLU A 147 10.37 -37.72 -13.83
CA GLU A 147 10.20 -37.83 -15.29
C GLU A 147 10.84 -36.71 -16.14
N ASN A 148 10.93 -35.46 -15.69
CA ASN A 148 11.04 -34.34 -16.66
C ASN A 148 11.99 -33.16 -16.32
N ASP A 149 12.79 -33.24 -15.25
CA ASP A 149 13.66 -32.11 -14.78
C ASP A 149 12.90 -30.79 -14.46
N ILE A 150 11.56 -30.84 -14.45
CA ILE A 150 10.68 -29.73 -14.07
C ILE A 150 10.28 -29.90 -12.60
N SER A 151 10.90 -29.11 -11.73
CA SER A 151 10.48 -29.04 -10.33
C SER A 151 9.20 -28.23 -10.16
N ILE A 152 8.14 -28.86 -9.65
CA ILE A 152 6.84 -28.22 -9.34
C ILE A 152 6.65 -27.93 -7.84
N LEU A 153 7.74 -27.79 -7.08
CA LEU A 153 7.69 -27.43 -5.66
C LEU A 153 6.92 -26.11 -5.42
N TYR A 154 7.00 -25.18 -6.37
CA TYR A 154 6.29 -23.92 -6.33
C TYR A 154 5.31 -23.81 -7.49
N TRP A 155 4.07 -23.45 -7.18
CA TRP A 155 3.00 -23.31 -8.16
C TRP A 155 2.47 -21.87 -8.22
N PRO A 156 2.23 -21.29 -9.40
CA PRO A 156 1.73 -19.92 -9.50
C PRO A 156 0.25 -19.80 -9.09
N GLY A 157 -0.09 -18.73 -8.37
CA GLY A 157 -1.46 -18.48 -7.96
C GLY A 157 -1.76 -17.00 -7.79
N VAL A 158 -3.05 -16.67 -7.89
CA VAL A 158 -3.59 -15.31 -7.77
C VAL A 158 -4.17 -15.12 -6.39
N ILE A 159 -3.79 -14.04 -5.71
CA ILE A 159 -4.37 -13.68 -4.42
C ILE A 159 -5.77 -13.12 -4.64
N LEU A 160 -6.77 -13.78 -4.08
CA LEU A 160 -8.17 -13.35 -4.10
C LEU A 160 -8.50 -12.47 -2.90
N GLU A 161 -7.98 -12.81 -1.73
CA GLU A 161 -8.31 -12.14 -0.48
C GLU A 161 -7.17 -12.23 0.53
N THR A 162 -7.03 -11.21 1.38
CA THR A 162 -6.10 -11.20 2.51
C THR A 162 -6.89 -10.98 3.80
N THR A 163 -6.80 -11.93 4.73
CA THR A 163 -7.39 -11.82 6.07
C THR A 163 -6.29 -11.62 7.12
N LYS A 164 -6.58 -10.81 8.14
CA LYS A 164 -5.66 -10.49 9.24
C LYS A 164 -6.23 -11.00 10.55
N VAL A 165 -5.46 -11.79 11.27
CA VAL A 165 -5.85 -12.33 12.58
C VAL A 165 -4.92 -11.74 13.65
N PRO A 166 -5.44 -11.09 14.71
CA PRO A 166 -4.63 -10.60 15.81
C PRO A 166 -3.83 -11.72 16.48
N ILE A 167 -2.54 -11.50 16.70
CA ILE A 167 -1.66 -12.39 17.45
C ILE A 167 -1.84 -12.07 18.94
N THR A 168 -2.45 -12.98 19.68
CA THR A 168 -2.48 -12.95 21.15
C THR A 168 -1.16 -13.49 21.72
N ASN A 169 -0.75 -13.04 22.92
CA ASN A 169 0.55 -13.33 23.57
C ASN A 169 1.01 -14.80 23.65
N ASN A 170 0.16 -15.78 23.31
CA ASN A 170 0.49 -17.21 23.32
C ASN A 170 0.94 -17.78 21.96
N MET A 171 1.07 -16.96 20.92
CA MET A 171 1.58 -17.39 19.61
C MET A 171 3.00 -16.89 19.39
N SER A 172 3.99 -17.77 19.55
CA SER A 172 5.34 -17.54 19.04
C SER A 172 5.32 -17.66 17.52
N ASP A 173 5.44 -16.55 16.79
CA ASP A 173 5.57 -16.66 15.34
C ASP A 173 6.37 -15.51 14.71
N ASP A 174 7.32 -15.89 13.86
CA ASP A 174 8.18 -15.04 13.03
C ASP A 174 7.42 -14.44 11.83
N THR A 175 6.13 -14.76 11.67
CA THR A 175 5.26 -14.23 10.58
C THR A 175 4.51 -12.96 10.94
N ALA A 176 4.62 -12.51 12.18
CA ALA A 176 4.08 -11.28 12.71
C ALA A 176 4.45 -10.08 11.82
N SER A 177 3.47 -9.45 11.16
CA SER A 177 3.67 -8.14 10.55
C SER A 177 3.31 -7.08 11.59
N ALA A 178 4.28 -6.24 11.96
CA ALA A 178 3.99 -5.01 12.70
C ALA A 178 3.22 -4.04 11.79
N ASN A 179 2.38 -3.19 12.38
CA ASN A 179 1.89 -2.00 11.70
C ASN A 179 3.09 -1.09 11.36
N SER A 180 2.96 -0.27 10.31
CA SER A 180 3.98 0.69 9.86
C SER A 180 4.47 1.65 10.95
N ASP A 181 3.70 1.79 12.02
CA ASP A 181 3.86 2.81 13.05
C ASP A 181 4.48 2.24 14.34
N GLY A 182 5.02 1.01 14.32
CA GLY A 182 5.81 0.41 15.41
C GLY A 182 5.08 0.06 16.72
N TYR A 183 3.86 0.58 16.94
CA TYR A 183 3.13 0.50 18.21
C TYR A 183 1.74 -0.16 18.13
N GLY A 184 1.47 -0.96 17.11
CA GLY A 184 0.15 -1.56 16.86
C GLY A 184 0.08 -3.07 17.07
N ILE A 185 -1.12 -3.55 17.39
CA ILE A 185 -1.53 -4.96 17.44
C ILE A 185 -0.84 -5.76 16.32
N ILE A 186 -0.23 -6.87 16.69
CA ILE A 186 0.48 -7.74 15.76
C ILE A 186 -0.56 -8.60 15.06
N TYR A 187 -0.51 -8.70 13.72
CA TYR A 187 -1.43 -9.55 12.97
C TYR A 187 -0.66 -10.63 12.20
N LYS A 188 -1.26 -11.82 12.11
CA LYS A 188 -0.91 -12.86 11.16
C LYS A 188 -1.80 -12.72 9.92
N ALA A 189 -1.19 -12.66 8.75
CA ALA A 189 -1.91 -12.55 7.48
C ALA A 189 -2.07 -13.94 6.84
N TYR A 190 -3.31 -14.24 6.43
CA TYR A 190 -3.66 -15.40 5.62
C TYR A 190 -4.15 -14.93 4.27
N TYR A 191 -3.85 -15.71 3.23
CA TYR A 191 -4.12 -15.38 1.85
C TYR A 191 -4.98 -16.47 1.24
N LYS A 192 -6.15 -16.08 0.75
CA LYS A 192 -6.99 -16.94 -0.09
C LYS A 192 -6.48 -16.83 -1.53
N ILE A 193 -6.07 -17.95 -2.10
CA ILE A 193 -5.34 -17.97 -3.38
C ILE A 193 -6.00 -18.97 -4.31
N HIS A 194 -6.24 -18.57 -5.54
CA HIS A 194 -6.57 -19.47 -6.64
C HIS A 194 -5.29 -19.97 -7.29
N LEU A 195 -5.05 -21.28 -7.25
CA LEU A 195 -3.90 -21.88 -7.93
C LEU A 195 -4.20 -21.96 -9.42
N LEU A 196 -3.36 -21.38 -10.28
CA LEU A 196 -3.64 -21.35 -11.71
C LEU A 196 -3.61 -22.77 -12.29
N GLU A 197 -4.54 -23.12 -13.18
CA GLU A 197 -4.67 -24.46 -13.79
C GLU A 197 -5.02 -25.61 -12.82
N LEU A 198 -5.09 -25.34 -11.52
CA LEU A 198 -5.68 -26.25 -10.54
C LEU A 198 -7.04 -25.66 -10.18
N SER A 199 -8.14 -26.41 -10.31
CA SER A 199 -9.49 -25.89 -10.03
C SER A 199 -9.76 -25.65 -8.53
N GLU A 200 -8.73 -25.29 -7.76
CA GLU A 200 -8.76 -25.19 -6.31
C GLU A 200 -8.42 -23.78 -5.82
N VAL A 201 -9.00 -23.46 -4.68
CA VAL A 201 -8.67 -22.30 -3.88
C VAL A 201 -8.11 -22.78 -2.55
N ILE A 202 -6.98 -22.21 -2.15
CA ILE A 202 -6.28 -22.55 -0.91
C ILE A 202 -6.25 -21.35 0.02
N GLN A 203 -5.97 -21.62 1.30
CA GLN A 203 -5.65 -20.59 2.28
C GLN A 203 -4.31 -20.92 2.92
N VAL A 204 -3.34 -20.01 2.79
CA VAL A 204 -1.99 -20.18 3.33
C VAL A 204 -1.52 -18.91 4.01
N ASP A 205 -0.51 -19.04 4.88
CA ASP A 205 0.16 -17.86 5.44
C ASP A 205 1.33 -17.40 4.56
N ARG A 206 1.97 -16.29 4.96
CA ARG A 206 3.06 -15.67 4.21
C ARG A 206 4.27 -16.60 4.00
N LYS A 207 4.55 -17.57 4.88
CA LYS A 207 5.74 -18.47 4.76
C LYS A 207 5.65 -19.41 3.57
N ALA A 208 4.47 -19.59 3.01
CA ALA A 208 4.24 -20.38 1.81
C ALA A 208 4.44 -19.59 0.51
N LEU A 209 4.63 -18.26 0.57
CA LEU A 209 4.53 -17.39 -0.59
C LEU A 209 5.86 -16.71 -0.93
N LEU A 210 6.22 -16.74 -2.20
CA LEU A 210 7.27 -15.91 -2.79
C LEU A 210 6.65 -14.92 -3.79
N PRO A 211 7.15 -13.68 -3.89
CA PRO A 211 6.82 -12.81 -5.02
C PRO A 211 7.20 -13.51 -6.32
N TRP A 212 6.42 -13.32 -7.38
CA TRP A 212 6.73 -13.88 -8.69
C TRP A 212 8.16 -13.54 -9.13
N LEU A 213 8.59 -12.28 -8.97
CA LEU A 213 9.95 -11.85 -9.33
C LEU A 213 11.06 -12.55 -8.52
N ALA A 214 10.79 -13.01 -7.29
CA ALA A 214 11.78 -13.73 -6.50
C ALA A 214 11.94 -15.20 -6.92
N PHE A 215 11.03 -15.70 -7.76
CA PHE A 215 11.00 -17.08 -8.24
C PHE A 215 10.48 -17.13 -9.69
N LYS A 216 10.94 -16.22 -10.55
CA LYS A 216 10.52 -16.20 -11.94
C LYS A 216 11.02 -17.49 -12.61
N LYS A 217 10.10 -18.31 -13.12
CA LYS A 217 10.42 -19.57 -13.79
C LYS A 217 10.24 -19.41 -15.31
N GLU A 218 11.29 -19.73 -16.04
CA GLU A 218 11.23 -19.89 -17.50
C GLU A 218 11.17 -21.38 -17.83
N ILE A 219 10.25 -21.75 -18.72
CA ILE A 219 10.09 -23.12 -19.22
C ILE A 219 10.73 -23.16 -20.60
N ALA A 220 11.62 -24.12 -20.83
CA ALA A 220 12.25 -24.30 -22.12
C ALA A 220 11.22 -24.68 -23.20
N GLU A 221 11.40 -24.15 -24.42
CA GLU A 221 10.41 -24.26 -25.50
C GLU A 221 10.10 -25.71 -25.88
N ASN A 222 11.07 -26.62 -25.75
CA ASN A 222 10.89 -28.05 -26.01
C ASN A 222 9.78 -28.68 -25.15
N PHE A 223 9.61 -28.24 -23.90
CA PHE A 223 8.56 -28.75 -23.02
C PHE A 223 7.17 -28.18 -23.34
N ILE A 224 7.08 -27.08 -24.07
CA ILE A 224 5.80 -26.43 -24.37
C ILE A 224 4.99 -27.26 -25.37
N TYR A 225 5.66 -27.98 -26.26
CA TYR A 225 5.06 -28.77 -27.34
C TYR A 225 5.14 -30.28 -27.12
N ASP A 226 5.61 -30.70 -25.95
CA ASP A 226 5.78 -32.10 -25.63
C ASP A 226 4.42 -32.74 -25.25
N GLU A 227 3.92 -33.58 -26.16
CA GLU A 227 2.66 -34.31 -26.00
C GLU A 227 2.76 -35.50 -25.05
N GLU A 228 3.96 -35.93 -24.67
CA GLU A 228 4.18 -37.08 -23.76
C GLU A 228 4.17 -36.67 -22.29
N LEU A 229 4.26 -35.38 -21.98
CA LEU A 229 4.26 -34.90 -20.60
C LEU A 229 2.99 -35.28 -19.83
N GLU A 230 3.19 -35.65 -18.56
CA GLU A 230 2.11 -35.90 -17.61
C GLU A 230 1.13 -34.71 -17.52
N PRO A 231 -0.18 -34.96 -17.34
CA PRO A 231 -1.20 -33.92 -17.35
C PRO A 231 -0.93 -32.78 -16.35
N ASN A 232 -0.39 -33.11 -15.18
CA ASN A 232 -0.05 -32.17 -14.13
C ASN A 232 1.11 -31.25 -14.51
N ILE A 233 2.10 -31.77 -15.25
CA ILE A 233 3.23 -30.99 -15.75
C ILE A 233 2.74 -30.05 -16.86
N LYS A 234 1.89 -30.54 -17.76
CA LYS A 234 1.23 -29.69 -18.77
C LYS A 234 0.43 -28.56 -18.13
N ALA A 235 -0.32 -28.84 -17.07
CA ALA A 235 -1.04 -27.82 -16.30
C ALA A 235 -0.08 -26.79 -15.68
N TYR A 236 1.01 -27.23 -15.06
CA TYR A 236 2.04 -26.33 -14.53
C TYR A 236 2.63 -25.42 -15.60
N ILE A 237 3.01 -25.97 -16.76
CA ILE A 237 3.58 -25.21 -17.88
C ILE A 237 2.58 -24.17 -18.40
N ARG A 238 1.31 -24.55 -18.57
CA ARG A 238 0.25 -23.60 -18.96
C ARG A 238 0.11 -22.47 -17.94
N ALA A 239 0.15 -22.80 -16.65
CA ALA A 239 0.05 -21.82 -15.57
C ALA A 239 1.20 -20.80 -15.65
N ILE A 240 2.46 -21.26 -15.77
CA ILE A 240 3.63 -20.41 -15.95
C ILE A 240 3.50 -19.54 -17.21
N ASN A 241 3.07 -20.12 -18.33
CA ASN A 241 2.89 -19.38 -19.59
C ASN A 241 1.84 -18.27 -19.48
N ARG A 242 0.75 -18.47 -18.74
CA ARG A 242 -0.24 -17.40 -18.47
C ARG A 242 0.36 -16.26 -17.67
N VAL A 243 1.15 -16.58 -16.64
CA VAL A 243 1.82 -15.55 -15.83
C VAL A 243 2.85 -14.79 -16.67
N ASN A 244 3.62 -15.48 -17.52
CA ASN A 244 4.56 -14.83 -18.44
C ASN A 244 3.84 -13.87 -19.40
N LYS A 245 2.66 -14.23 -19.91
CA LYS A 245 1.84 -13.34 -20.75
C LYS A 245 1.40 -12.07 -20.02
N ILE A 246 0.95 -12.16 -18.77
CA ILE A 246 0.53 -10.97 -18.01
C ILE A 246 1.71 -10.17 -17.44
N SER A 247 2.90 -10.77 -17.32
CA SER A 247 4.10 -10.12 -16.76
C SER A 247 4.53 -8.89 -17.56
N ASN A 248 4.13 -8.80 -18.84
CA ASN A 248 4.40 -7.66 -19.71
C ASN A 248 3.26 -6.63 -19.77
N THR A 249 2.21 -6.82 -18.96
CA THR A 249 0.99 -6.01 -19.00
C THR A 249 0.85 -5.10 -17.79
N TYR A 250 0.22 -3.95 -17.97
CA TYR A 250 -0.18 -3.06 -16.89
C TYR A 250 -1.65 -2.64 -16.97
N THR A 251 -2.26 -2.44 -15.79
CA THR A 251 -3.66 -2.04 -15.64
C THR A 251 -3.78 -0.96 -14.57
N PRO A 252 -3.97 0.32 -14.93
CA PRO A 252 -4.26 1.39 -13.99
C PRO A 252 -5.63 1.19 -13.34
N LEU A 253 -5.76 1.51 -12.06
CA LEU A 253 -6.95 1.23 -11.24
C LEU A 253 -7.40 2.46 -10.44
N HIS A 254 -8.71 2.52 -10.18
CA HIS A 254 -9.33 3.53 -9.32
C HIS A 254 -8.97 4.95 -9.75
N SER A 255 -9.42 5.35 -10.95
CA SER A 255 -9.14 6.69 -11.46
C SER A 255 -9.82 7.77 -10.64
N TYR A 256 -9.13 8.88 -10.38
CA TYR A 256 -9.68 10.04 -9.67
C TYR A 256 -9.25 11.35 -10.33
N LYS A 257 -9.95 12.44 -9.97
CA LYS A 257 -9.58 13.81 -10.35
C LYS A 257 -8.62 14.37 -9.32
N HIS A 258 -7.37 14.63 -9.74
CA HIS A 258 -6.39 15.28 -8.89
C HIS A 258 -6.65 16.78 -8.84
N LYS A 259 -6.43 17.36 -7.65
CA LYS A 259 -6.39 18.80 -7.46
C LYS A 259 -5.31 19.08 -6.43
N GLU A 260 -4.37 19.96 -6.78
CA GLU A 260 -3.33 20.37 -5.88
C GLU A 260 -3.87 21.36 -4.85
N ALA A 261 -3.37 21.28 -3.63
CA ALA A 261 -3.83 22.17 -2.57
C ALA A 261 -3.26 23.58 -2.79
N ASP A 262 -4.09 24.61 -2.68
CA ASP A 262 -3.71 25.99 -2.97
C ASP A 262 -2.56 26.46 -2.04
N ASP A 263 -2.62 26.06 -0.77
CA ASP A 263 -1.59 26.31 0.24
C ASP A 263 -0.26 25.60 -0.07
N HIS A 264 -0.32 24.37 -0.57
CA HIS A 264 0.88 23.65 -1.01
C HIS A 264 1.54 24.36 -2.21
N LEU A 265 0.76 24.76 -3.22
CA LEU A 265 1.27 25.50 -4.38
C LEU A 265 1.91 26.85 -4.01
N GLU A 266 1.39 27.54 -2.99
CA GLU A 266 1.94 28.79 -2.48
C GLU A 266 3.32 28.59 -1.83
N ASN A 267 3.52 27.46 -1.13
CA ASN A 267 4.76 27.13 -0.43
C ASN A 267 5.89 26.62 -1.32
N ILE A 268 5.59 26.20 -2.56
CA ILE A 268 6.61 25.75 -3.52
C ILE A 268 7.38 26.94 -4.07
N LYS A 269 8.67 27.01 -3.75
CA LYS A 269 9.57 28.10 -4.14
C LYS A 269 9.95 28.06 -5.62
N ASP A 270 10.08 26.87 -6.20
CA ASP A 270 10.44 26.68 -7.61
C ASP A 270 9.24 26.95 -8.55
N PRO A 271 9.31 27.97 -9.43
CA PRO A 271 8.24 28.24 -10.39
C PRO A 271 8.00 27.10 -11.39
N LEU A 272 9.03 26.32 -11.73
CA LEU A 272 8.89 25.20 -12.67
C LEU A 272 8.10 24.06 -12.01
N GLU A 273 8.44 23.71 -10.79
CA GLU A 273 7.69 22.71 -10.01
C GLU A 273 6.23 23.12 -9.80
N ARG A 274 5.98 24.39 -9.45
CA ARG A 274 4.61 24.91 -9.29
C ARG A 274 3.81 24.81 -10.59
N LYS A 275 4.44 25.09 -11.73
CA LYS A 275 3.82 24.95 -13.05
C LYS A 275 3.52 23.49 -13.36
N ARG A 276 4.47 22.58 -13.11
CA ARG A 276 4.33 21.13 -13.31
C ARG A 276 3.12 20.57 -12.55
N LEU A 277 2.98 20.90 -11.27
CA LEU A 277 1.86 20.41 -10.44
C LEU A 277 0.50 20.91 -10.94
N LYS A 278 0.41 22.17 -11.38
CA LYS A 278 -0.81 22.71 -12.00
C LYS A 278 -1.14 22.01 -13.32
N GLU A 279 -0.13 21.72 -14.13
CA GLU A 279 -0.33 20.98 -15.39
C GLU A 279 -0.82 19.56 -15.12
N MET A 280 -0.35 18.92 -14.04
CA MET A 280 -0.75 17.56 -13.65
C MET A 280 -2.24 17.41 -13.36
N GLU A 281 -2.92 18.45 -12.86
CA GLU A 281 -4.37 18.43 -12.64
C GLU A 281 -5.19 18.07 -13.89
N ASN A 282 -4.61 18.25 -15.09
CA ASN A 282 -5.27 17.94 -16.36
C ASN A 282 -5.16 16.46 -16.75
N TYR A 283 -4.35 15.67 -16.04
CA TYR A 283 -4.15 14.26 -16.36
C TYR A 283 -5.11 13.36 -15.59
N SER A 284 -5.26 12.13 -16.06
CA SER A 284 -5.98 11.09 -15.31
C SER A 284 -5.06 10.50 -14.26
N HIS A 285 -5.45 10.58 -12.99
CA HIS A 285 -4.71 9.99 -11.88
C HIS A 285 -5.33 8.67 -11.42
N TYR A 286 -4.52 7.83 -10.79
CA TYR A 286 -4.88 6.48 -10.36
C TYR A 286 -4.40 6.24 -8.93
N GLU A 287 -5.20 5.56 -8.10
CA GLU A 287 -4.76 5.18 -6.76
C GLU A 287 -3.81 3.98 -6.78
N ALA A 288 -3.91 3.16 -7.83
CA ALA A 288 -3.14 1.95 -7.98
C ALA A 288 -2.90 1.55 -9.44
N ILE A 289 -1.96 0.63 -9.65
CA ILE A 289 -1.68 -0.02 -10.92
C ILE A 289 -1.27 -1.46 -10.67
N LEU A 290 -1.90 -2.40 -11.38
CA LEU A 290 -1.35 -3.75 -11.53
C LEU A 290 -0.23 -3.67 -12.56
N LEU A 291 1.01 -3.86 -12.14
CA LEU A 291 2.20 -3.84 -12.97
C LEU A 291 2.76 -5.27 -13.04
N GLY A 292 2.66 -5.92 -14.20
CA GLY A 292 3.18 -7.27 -14.39
C GLY A 292 2.44 -8.25 -13.49
N THR A 293 3.07 -8.72 -12.42
CA THR A 293 2.48 -9.63 -11.41
C THR A 293 2.18 -8.96 -10.08
N GLU A 294 2.47 -7.68 -9.93
CA GLU A 294 2.46 -6.95 -8.66
C GLU A 294 1.41 -5.84 -8.67
N MET A 295 0.84 -5.55 -7.51
CA MET A 295 -0.11 -4.45 -7.32
C MET A 295 0.61 -3.31 -6.65
N ILE A 296 0.70 -2.14 -7.27
CA ILE A 296 1.39 -0.95 -6.73
C ILE A 296 0.35 0.13 -6.42
N TYR A 297 0.44 0.74 -5.24
CA TYR A 297 -0.40 1.84 -4.79
C TYR A 297 0.42 3.13 -4.67
N ILE A 298 -0.28 4.26 -4.60
CA ILE A 298 0.29 5.47 -4.00
C ILE A 298 0.77 5.16 -2.56
N ASN A 299 1.82 5.85 -2.13
CA ASN A 299 2.55 5.70 -0.86
C ASN A 299 3.38 4.41 -0.72
N ASP A 300 3.55 3.65 -1.80
CA ASP A 300 4.43 2.49 -1.81
C ASP A 300 5.89 2.84 -2.10
N TYR A 301 6.78 1.99 -1.58
CA TYR A 301 8.17 1.92 -2.00
C TYR A 301 8.28 0.98 -3.18
N VAL A 302 8.80 1.50 -4.29
CA VAL A 302 9.15 0.72 -5.48
C VAL A 302 10.64 0.82 -5.73
N ARG A 303 11.20 -0.24 -6.30
CA ARG A 303 12.56 -0.31 -6.79
C ARG A 303 12.61 0.33 -8.18
N LEU A 304 13.67 1.08 -8.44
CA LEU A 304 13.94 1.66 -9.76
C LEU A 304 15.00 0.82 -10.48
N ILE A 305 14.97 0.86 -11.82
CA ILE A 305 16.03 0.26 -12.64
C ILE A 305 17.27 1.13 -12.50
N SER A 306 18.39 0.53 -12.11
CA SER A 306 19.69 1.24 -12.05
C SER A 306 20.14 1.63 -13.47
N ILE A 307 20.38 2.92 -13.69
CA ILE A 307 20.93 3.46 -14.92
C ILE A 307 22.46 3.48 -14.76
N ASN A 308 23.11 2.34 -15.01
CA ASN A 308 24.57 2.17 -15.14
C ASN A 308 25.45 2.43 -13.90
N ALA A 309 25.95 1.34 -13.31
CA ALA A 309 27.11 1.34 -12.42
C ALA A 309 28.46 1.61 -13.14
N ASP A 310 28.46 1.70 -14.48
CA ASP A 310 29.66 1.83 -15.31
C ASP A 310 30.00 3.28 -15.71
N ALA A 311 29.15 4.26 -15.38
CA ALA A 311 29.42 5.67 -15.59
C ALA A 311 30.16 6.26 -14.39
N MET A 312 31.43 5.87 -14.22
CA MET A 312 32.35 6.51 -13.28
C MET A 312 32.66 7.94 -13.75
N SER A 313 31.75 8.88 -13.46
CA SER A 313 32.07 10.30 -13.38
C SER A 313 31.90 10.74 -11.93
N ASP A 314 32.96 11.24 -11.31
CA ASP A 314 33.02 11.70 -9.91
C ASP A 314 32.03 12.84 -9.56
N ASP A 315 31.25 13.32 -10.53
CA ASP A 315 30.35 14.47 -10.45
C ASP A 315 28.88 14.14 -10.80
N SER A 316 28.50 12.87 -10.96
CA SER A 316 27.10 12.52 -11.25
C SER A 316 26.21 12.73 -10.03
N GLU A 317 25.19 13.58 -10.15
CA GLU A 317 24.08 13.67 -9.18
C GLU A 317 23.58 12.24 -8.85
N LYS A 318 23.46 11.93 -7.56
CA LYS A 318 23.01 10.60 -7.14
C LYS A 318 21.60 10.36 -7.67
N GLU A 319 21.44 9.32 -8.48
CA GLU A 319 20.12 8.88 -8.92
C GLU A 319 19.43 8.02 -7.85
N PRO A 320 18.10 8.06 -7.74
CA PRO A 320 17.38 7.29 -6.74
C PRO A 320 17.35 5.80 -7.11
N GLU A 321 17.55 4.94 -6.13
CA GLU A 321 17.37 3.48 -6.28
C GLU A 321 15.93 3.04 -6.00
N TYR A 322 15.20 3.84 -5.23
CA TYR A 322 13.83 3.59 -4.85
C TYR A 322 13.00 4.86 -4.97
N LEU A 323 11.70 4.70 -5.15
CA LEU A 323 10.74 5.79 -5.14
C LEU A 323 9.66 5.51 -4.08
N LEU A 324 9.40 6.47 -3.20
CA LEU A 324 8.17 6.51 -2.40
C LEU A 324 7.11 7.27 -3.20
N ILE A 325 6.15 6.53 -3.77
CA ILE A 325 5.19 7.09 -4.73
C ILE A 325 4.24 8.07 -4.04
N SER A 326 4.13 9.29 -4.53
CA SER A 326 3.10 10.26 -4.13
C SER A 326 1.90 10.28 -5.10
N SER A 327 2.16 10.04 -6.39
CA SER A 327 1.16 10.10 -7.46
C SER A 327 1.45 9.13 -8.62
N ILE A 328 0.37 8.65 -9.24
CA ILE A 328 0.40 7.83 -10.46
C ILE A 328 -0.59 8.47 -11.44
N TYR A 329 -0.12 8.84 -12.64
CA TYR A 329 -0.97 9.50 -13.63
C TYR A 329 -0.60 9.16 -15.06
N LYS A 330 -1.54 9.37 -15.99
CA LYS A 330 -1.34 9.17 -17.43
C LYS A 330 -1.11 10.49 -18.13
N HIS A 331 0.14 10.77 -18.46
CA HIS A 331 0.54 11.86 -19.34
C HIS A 331 0.14 11.55 -20.80
N THR A 332 -0.19 12.59 -21.58
CA THR A 332 -0.66 12.46 -22.97
C THR A 332 0.36 11.82 -23.91
N THR A 333 1.62 12.27 -23.86
CA THR A 333 2.71 11.75 -24.71
C THR A 333 3.61 10.72 -24.03
N LYS A 334 3.90 10.87 -22.73
CA LYS A 334 4.82 9.99 -21.98
C LYS A 334 4.18 8.72 -21.41
N GLY A 335 2.85 8.59 -21.50
CA GLY A 335 2.13 7.45 -20.92
C GLY A 335 2.05 7.53 -19.39
N ILE A 336 2.13 6.38 -18.72
CA ILE A 336 2.07 6.34 -17.25
C ILE A 336 3.35 6.92 -16.65
N GLN A 337 3.17 7.81 -15.68
CA GLN A 337 4.22 8.47 -14.91
C GLN A 337 3.96 8.26 -13.42
N PHE A 338 5.04 8.19 -12.65
CA PHE A 338 5.04 8.13 -11.20
C PHE A 338 5.76 9.37 -10.69
N THR A 339 5.24 9.99 -9.63
CA THR A 339 6.01 10.99 -8.88
C THR A 339 6.17 10.58 -7.43
N GLY A 340 7.15 11.16 -6.75
CA GLY A 340 7.37 10.98 -5.33
C GLY A 340 8.81 11.22 -4.92
N ASP A 341 9.14 10.73 -3.72
CA ASP A 341 10.46 10.91 -3.14
C ASP A 341 11.44 9.88 -3.64
N GLY A 342 12.54 10.37 -4.20
CA GLY A 342 13.68 9.55 -4.60
C GLY A 342 14.50 9.19 -3.36
N LEU A 343 14.79 7.91 -3.22
CA LEU A 343 15.40 7.36 -2.02
C LEU A 343 16.61 6.49 -2.35
N LEU A 344 17.60 6.55 -1.46
CA LEU A 344 18.64 5.54 -1.30
C LEU A 344 18.37 4.73 -0.02
N ARG A 345 18.59 3.42 -0.10
CA ARG A 345 18.49 2.54 1.08
C ARG A 345 19.84 2.42 1.75
N GLY A 346 19.94 2.93 2.97
CA GLY A 346 21.12 2.80 3.82
C GLY A 346 21.18 1.43 4.52
N ARG A 347 21.90 1.38 5.65
CA ARG A 347 22.13 0.13 6.38
C ARG A 347 20.86 -0.36 7.10
N LEU A 348 20.85 -1.65 7.42
CA LEU A 348 19.88 -2.23 8.33
C LEU A 348 20.22 -1.74 9.75
N LEU A 349 19.28 -1.06 10.39
CA LEU A 349 19.43 -0.47 11.72
C LEU A 349 19.29 -1.52 12.84
N ASN A 350 18.47 -2.55 12.63
CA ASN A 350 18.16 -3.58 13.61
C ASN A 350 18.49 -4.99 13.08
N GLU A 351 19.77 -5.38 13.13
CA GLU A 351 20.23 -6.69 12.62
C GLU A 351 19.66 -7.89 13.39
N HIS A 352 19.34 -7.69 14.67
CA HIS A 352 18.96 -8.77 15.61
C HIS A 352 17.44 -8.90 15.80
N SER A 353 16.64 -8.11 15.08
CA SER A 353 15.19 -8.24 15.15
C SER A 353 14.72 -9.44 14.33
N TYR A 354 14.05 -10.39 14.98
CA TYR A 354 13.32 -11.48 14.31
C TYR A 354 12.18 -10.96 13.42
N ARG A 355 11.84 -9.66 13.50
CA ARG A 355 10.74 -9.02 12.77
C ARG A 355 11.25 -7.80 12.02
N ARG A 356 11.15 -7.85 10.69
CA ARG A 356 11.56 -6.74 9.83
C ARG A 356 10.39 -5.83 9.46
N SER A 357 10.65 -4.54 9.46
CA SER A 357 9.77 -3.41 9.15
C SER A 357 10.50 -2.43 8.24
N LEU A 358 9.77 -1.49 7.63
CA LEU A 358 10.41 -0.47 6.78
C LEU A 358 11.32 0.45 7.58
N SER A 359 10.99 0.70 8.85
CA SER A 359 11.78 1.49 9.80
C SER A 359 13.08 0.81 10.24
N ASP A 360 13.26 -0.48 9.94
CA ASP A 360 14.53 -1.16 10.20
C ASP A 360 15.59 -0.81 9.15
N TYR A 361 15.22 -0.13 8.07
CA TYR A 361 16.16 0.39 7.08
C TYR A 361 16.29 1.89 7.22
N GLU A 362 17.52 2.37 7.12
CA GLU A 362 17.78 3.78 6.88
C GLU A 362 17.34 4.13 5.45
N TRP A 363 16.55 5.20 5.32
CA TRP A 363 16.12 5.74 4.03
C TRP A 363 16.64 7.16 3.92
N ILE A 364 17.38 7.43 2.85
CA ILE A 364 17.97 8.73 2.58
C ILE A 364 17.22 9.33 1.40
N THR A 365 16.44 10.37 1.66
CA THR A 365 15.80 11.17 0.60
C THR A 365 16.86 12.01 -0.10
N ILE A 366 16.85 11.98 -1.43
CA ILE A 366 17.84 12.69 -2.27
C ILE A 366 17.21 13.78 -3.14
N ASN A 367 15.93 14.08 -2.94
CA ASN A 367 15.24 15.15 -3.64
C ASN A 367 15.92 16.50 -3.40
N ASN A 368 15.87 17.37 -4.42
CA ASN A 368 16.10 18.79 -4.21
C ASN A 368 14.93 19.39 -3.41
N SER A 369 15.20 20.41 -2.59
CA SER A 369 14.21 20.99 -1.68
C SER A 369 12.88 21.34 -2.39
N ASN A 370 11.78 20.77 -1.89
CA ASN A 370 10.41 20.93 -2.38
C ASN A 370 10.15 20.43 -3.82
N THR A 371 10.93 19.48 -4.33
CA THR A 371 10.71 18.87 -5.66
C THR A 371 10.53 17.37 -5.55
N GLU A 372 9.74 16.77 -6.43
CA GLU A 372 9.58 15.32 -6.55
C GLU A 372 10.28 14.79 -7.81
N PHE A 373 10.76 13.55 -7.75
CA PHE A 373 11.18 12.83 -8.96
C PHE A 373 9.96 12.51 -9.82
N THR A 374 10.12 12.56 -11.15
CA THR A 374 9.13 12.05 -12.10
C THR A 374 9.76 10.90 -12.89
N ILE A 375 9.16 9.72 -12.78
CA ILE A 375 9.71 8.45 -13.27
C ILE A 375 8.73 7.83 -14.28
N ASN A 376 9.25 7.26 -15.37
CA ASN A 376 8.41 6.58 -16.35
C ASN A 376 8.04 5.17 -15.87
N LEU A 377 6.97 4.60 -16.44
CA LEU A 377 6.58 3.21 -16.19
C LEU A 377 7.73 2.22 -16.37
N GLN A 378 8.55 2.43 -17.40
CA GLN A 378 9.64 1.52 -17.75
C GLN A 378 10.78 1.52 -16.74
N ASP A 379 10.91 2.57 -15.94
CA ASP A 379 11.99 2.72 -14.97
C ASP A 379 11.63 2.07 -13.61
N ILE A 380 10.39 1.59 -13.45
CA ILE A 380 9.94 0.84 -12.28
C ILE A 380 10.36 -0.63 -12.41
N ALA A 381 11.28 -1.07 -11.55
CA ALA A 381 11.71 -2.46 -11.49
C ALA A 381 10.69 -3.37 -10.78
N GLY A 382 9.90 -2.82 -9.85
CA GLY A 382 8.84 -3.52 -9.13
C GLY A 382 8.73 -3.05 -7.68
N ARG A 383 7.93 -3.73 -6.87
CA ARG A 383 7.77 -3.40 -5.45
C ARG A 383 9.04 -3.67 -4.66
N PHE A 384 9.22 -2.92 -3.58
CA PHE A 384 10.15 -3.29 -2.52
C PHE A 384 9.49 -4.30 -1.57
N TYR A 385 10.16 -5.43 -1.34
CA TYR A 385 9.73 -6.44 -0.38
C TYR A 385 10.72 -6.53 0.77
N ILE A 386 10.25 -6.32 2.00
CA ILE A 386 11.09 -6.43 3.21
C ILE A 386 11.77 -7.80 3.34
N LEU A 387 11.07 -8.87 2.96
CA LEU A 387 11.62 -10.24 3.02
C LEU A 387 12.56 -10.57 1.86
N PHE A 388 12.55 -9.75 0.80
CA PHE A 388 13.41 -9.88 -0.38
C PHE A 388 14.08 -8.53 -0.67
N PRO A 389 14.83 -7.96 0.28
CA PRO A 389 15.29 -6.57 0.19
C PRO A 389 16.38 -6.38 -0.86
N ASN A 390 16.99 -7.48 -1.33
CA ASN A 390 18.04 -7.49 -2.35
C ASN A 390 17.53 -8.07 -3.68
N LEU A 391 16.21 -8.07 -3.90
CA LEU A 391 15.62 -8.52 -5.16
C LEU A 391 16.11 -7.61 -6.31
N THR A 392 16.74 -8.20 -7.32
CA THR A 392 17.30 -7.51 -8.50
C THR A 392 16.43 -7.68 -9.75
N GLU A 393 15.60 -8.72 -9.80
CA GLU A 393 14.70 -8.98 -10.92
C GLU A 393 13.75 -7.80 -11.18
N LYS A 394 13.43 -7.58 -12.45
CA LYS A 394 12.65 -6.42 -12.90
C LYS A 394 11.40 -6.82 -13.68
N ILE A 395 10.35 -6.03 -13.54
CA ILE A 395 9.18 -6.10 -14.39
C ILE A 395 9.46 -5.34 -15.68
N ASN A 396 9.01 -5.89 -16.82
CA ASN A 396 9.08 -5.21 -18.11
C ASN A 396 7.68 -5.05 -18.68
N CYS A 397 7.00 -3.97 -18.34
CA CYS A 397 5.61 -3.72 -18.74
C CYS A 397 5.50 -2.64 -19.80
N ASN A 398 4.88 -2.98 -20.93
CA ASN A 398 4.63 -2.05 -22.03
C ASN A 398 3.23 -2.17 -22.63
N ILE A 399 2.47 -3.22 -22.30
CA ILE A 399 1.14 -3.47 -22.87
C ILE A 399 0.06 -3.06 -21.85
N SER A 400 -0.79 -2.09 -22.23
CA SER A 400 -1.97 -1.76 -21.42
C SER A 400 -3.05 -2.84 -21.59
N LYS A 401 -3.66 -3.27 -20.47
CA LYS A 401 -4.82 -4.15 -20.44
C LYS A 401 -5.88 -3.63 -19.48
N ARG A 402 -7.15 -3.82 -19.82
CA ARG A 402 -8.24 -3.66 -18.86
C ARG A 402 -8.20 -4.80 -17.83
N LEU A 403 -8.84 -4.57 -16.69
CA LEU A 403 -8.82 -5.52 -15.57
C LEU A 403 -9.43 -6.88 -15.96
N ASP A 404 -10.56 -6.87 -16.66
CA ASP A 404 -11.24 -8.04 -17.18
C ASP A 404 -10.38 -8.81 -18.19
N GLU A 405 -9.76 -8.11 -19.15
CA GLU A 405 -8.85 -8.73 -20.12
C GLU A 405 -7.66 -9.40 -19.45
N ARG A 406 -7.11 -8.77 -18.41
CA ARG A 406 -5.99 -9.30 -17.63
C ARG A 406 -6.37 -10.60 -16.91
N PHE A 407 -7.51 -10.63 -16.24
CA PHE A 407 -7.96 -11.82 -15.53
C PHE A 407 -8.49 -12.92 -16.47
N ALA A 408 -8.97 -12.55 -17.66
CA ALA A 408 -9.27 -13.52 -18.72
C ALA A 408 -8.01 -14.28 -19.18
N ILE A 409 -6.84 -13.62 -19.28
CA ILE A 409 -5.57 -14.31 -19.61
C ILE A 409 -5.22 -15.36 -18.54
N LEU A 410 -5.47 -15.02 -17.28
CA LEU A 410 -5.26 -15.91 -16.13
C LEU A 410 -6.37 -16.97 -15.96
N GLU A 411 -7.47 -16.88 -16.73
CA GLU A 411 -8.68 -17.69 -16.56
C GLU A 411 -9.27 -17.66 -15.14
N VAL A 412 -9.21 -16.49 -14.50
CA VAL A 412 -9.81 -16.28 -13.17
C VAL A 412 -11.13 -15.52 -13.34
N ASN A 413 -12.24 -16.27 -13.31
CA ASN A 413 -13.58 -15.72 -13.58
C ASN A 413 -14.17 -14.94 -12.39
N ASP A 414 -13.75 -15.22 -11.16
CA ASP A 414 -14.34 -14.69 -9.91
C ASP A 414 -13.64 -13.43 -9.36
N TYR A 415 -12.90 -12.68 -10.19
CA TYR A 415 -12.16 -11.51 -9.69
C TYR A 415 -13.03 -10.25 -9.49
N SER A 416 -14.31 -10.25 -9.88
CA SER A 416 -15.20 -9.09 -9.81
C SER A 416 -15.34 -8.45 -8.42
#